data_AF-A0A0G1WGH6-F1
#
_entry.id   AF-A0A0G1WGH6-F1
#
_cell.length_a   1.000
_cell.length_b   1.000
_cell.length_c   1.000
_cell.angle_alpha   90.00
_cell.angle_beta   90.00
_cell.angle_gamma   90.00
#
_symmetry.space_group_name_H-M   'P 1'
#
loop_
_entity.id
_entity.type
_entity.pdbx_description
1 polymer ?
#
loop_
_entity_poly.entity_id
_entity_poly.type
_entity_poly.pdbx_seq_one_letter_code
_entity_poly.pdbx_strand_id
1 'polypeptide(L)'
;MLKKKDINHKEKKNESAPKAHFPATLVGTLANEIASIVAARLSSLRSPARRKKKPEKLKKAVFLDTSAIIDGRIFDIVSVGLLDGTFVVLEEILLELKRIADSSDAVKRERGRRGLVRLDEIKKAKGIQLVLYANGPSEKIPKGS
;
A
#
# COMPACT_ATOMS: atom_id res chain seq x y z
N MET A 1 -56.50 -69.80 8.27
CA MET A 1 -56.45 -69.14 6.96
C MET A 1 -56.54 -67.63 7.19
N LEU A 2 -55.42 -66.94 7.02
CA LEU A 2 -55.17 -65.57 7.49
C LEU A 2 -56.07 -64.53 6.79
N LYS A 3 -56.80 -63.74 7.58
CA LYS A 3 -57.53 -62.54 7.15
C LYS A 3 -56.65 -61.33 7.47
N LYS A 4 -56.05 -60.72 6.43
CA LYS A 4 -55.26 -59.49 6.56
C LYS A 4 -56.17 -58.36 7.04
N LYS A 5 -55.80 -57.73 8.17
CA LYS A 5 -56.39 -56.49 8.66
C LYS A 5 -55.60 -55.32 8.07
N ASP A 6 -56.34 -54.34 7.58
CA ASP A 6 -55.86 -53.12 6.95
C ASP A 6 -54.96 -52.31 7.88
N ILE A 7 -53.74 -52.03 7.43
CA ILE A 7 -52.82 -51.10 8.09
C ILE A 7 -52.86 -49.82 7.27
N ASN A 8 -53.59 -48.85 7.79
CA ASN A 8 -53.81 -47.54 7.18
C ASN A 8 -52.55 -46.67 7.41
N HIS A 9 -51.83 -46.36 6.33
CA HIS A 9 -50.64 -45.50 6.34
C HIS A 9 -51.08 -44.05 6.43
N LYS A 10 -50.91 -43.44 7.62
CA LYS A 10 -51.18 -42.02 7.86
C LYS A 10 -49.92 -41.20 7.52
N GLU A 11 -49.75 -40.81 6.26
CA GLU A 11 -48.72 -39.83 5.86
C GLU A 11 -49.20 -38.41 6.16
N LYS A 12 -48.42 -37.67 6.94
CA LYS A 12 -48.65 -36.28 7.33
C LYS A 12 -48.44 -35.36 6.13
N LYS A 13 -49.36 -34.41 5.96
CA LYS A 13 -49.26 -33.27 5.02
C LYS A 13 -48.01 -32.42 5.34
N ASN A 14 -47.12 -32.24 4.37
CA ASN A 14 -46.10 -31.20 4.40
C ASN A 14 -46.72 -29.88 3.94
N GLU A 15 -47.07 -29.01 4.87
CA GLU A 15 -47.45 -27.62 4.60
C GLU A 15 -46.21 -26.84 4.13
N SER A 16 -46.21 -26.40 2.88
CA SER A 16 -45.16 -25.53 2.35
C SER A 16 -45.32 -24.11 2.89
N ALA A 17 -44.25 -23.55 3.45
CA ALA A 17 -44.19 -22.21 4.04
C ALA A 17 -44.70 -21.12 3.07
N PRO A 18 -45.31 -20.02 3.58
CA PRO A 18 -45.83 -18.95 2.74
C PRO A 18 -44.71 -18.33 1.91
N LYS A 19 -44.83 -18.42 0.57
CA LYS A 19 -43.94 -17.73 -0.37
C LYS A 19 -44.30 -16.25 -0.35
N ALA A 20 -43.43 -15.42 0.19
CA ALA A 20 -43.62 -13.97 0.17
C ALA A 20 -43.67 -13.47 -1.28
N HIS A 21 -44.82 -12.93 -1.69
CA HIS A 21 -44.99 -12.29 -3.00
C HIS A 21 -44.74 -10.79 -2.84
N PHE A 22 -43.62 -10.31 -3.38
CA PHE A 22 -43.37 -8.88 -3.53
C PHE A 22 -43.72 -8.44 -4.95
N PRO A 23 -44.32 -7.25 -5.14
CA PRO A 23 -44.54 -6.71 -6.48
C PRO A 23 -43.19 -6.52 -7.19
N ALA A 24 -43.14 -6.87 -8.47
CA ALA A 24 -41.89 -6.86 -9.25
C ALA A 24 -41.23 -5.47 -9.29
N THR A 25 -42.02 -4.40 -9.21
CA THR A 25 -41.55 -3.01 -9.13
C THR A 25 -40.76 -2.74 -7.85
N LEU A 26 -41.19 -3.29 -6.72
CA LEU A 26 -40.48 -3.14 -5.44
C LEU A 26 -39.18 -3.94 -5.42
N VAL A 27 -39.20 -5.15 -5.97
CA VAL A 27 -37.97 -5.96 -6.11
C VAL A 27 -36.96 -5.27 -7.02
N GLY A 28 -37.41 -4.70 -8.14
CA GLY A 28 -36.54 -3.98 -9.07
C GLY A 28 -35.93 -2.71 -8.49
N THR A 29 -36.72 -1.90 -7.76
CA THR A 29 -36.24 -0.68 -7.11
C THR A 29 -35.21 -0.99 -6.01
N LEU A 30 -35.49 -1.98 -5.17
CA LEU A 30 -34.57 -2.41 -4.12
C LEU A 30 -33.27 -3.01 -4.69
N ALA A 31 -33.38 -3.81 -5.77
CA ALA A 31 -32.21 -4.36 -6.44
C ALA A 31 -31.27 -3.28 -6.99
N ASN A 32 -31.83 -2.19 -7.54
CA ASN A 32 -31.05 -1.07 -8.06
C ASN A 32 -30.29 -0.32 -6.96
N GLU A 33 -30.93 -0.03 -5.82
CA GLU A 33 -30.26 0.63 -4.69
C GLU A 33 -29.11 -0.23 -4.16
N ILE A 34 -29.36 -1.53 -3.93
CA ILE A 34 -28.35 -2.47 -3.44
C ILE A 34 -27.20 -2.62 -4.46
N ALA A 35 -27.52 -2.72 -5.75
CA ALA A 35 -26.53 -2.84 -6.81
C ALA A 35 -25.58 -1.64 -6.83
N SER A 36 -26.07 -0.42 -6.61
CA SER A 36 -25.22 0.78 -6.57
C SER A 36 -24.20 0.74 -5.42
N ILE A 37 -24.65 0.32 -4.23
CA ILE A 37 -23.80 0.22 -3.02
C ILE A 37 -22.76 -0.89 -3.19
N VAL A 38 -23.18 -2.03 -3.73
CA VAL A 38 -22.28 -3.17 -3.99
C VAL A 38 -21.28 -2.82 -5.09
N ALA A 39 -21.70 -2.17 -6.18
CA ALA A 39 -20.82 -1.74 -7.25
C ALA A 39 -19.78 -0.71 -6.76
N ALA A 40 -20.19 0.28 -5.95
CA ALA A 40 -19.28 1.25 -5.36
C ALA A 40 -18.24 0.56 -4.45
N ARG A 41 -18.65 -0.41 -3.64
CA ARG A 41 -17.74 -1.18 -2.77
C ARG A 41 -16.87 -2.18 -3.53
N LEU A 42 -17.37 -2.77 -4.60
CA LEU A 42 -16.62 -3.69 -5.45
C LEU A 42 -15.67 -2.95 -6.39
N SER A 43 -15.91 -1.67 -6.69
CA SER A 43 -14.98 -0.85 -7.48
C SER A 43 -13.61 -0.64 -6.79
N SER A 44 -13.56 -0.69 -5.45
CA SER A 44 -12.29 -0.69 -4.71
C SER A 44 -11.60 -2.05 -4.70
N LEU A 45 -12.35 -3.14 -4.91
CA LEU A 45 -11.85 -4.52 -5.00
C LEU A 45 -11.45 -4.92 -6.42
N ARG A 46 -12.09 -4.32 -7.43
CA ARG A 46 -11.68 -4.39 -8.83
C ARG A 46 -10.50 -3.45 -9.05
N SER A 47 -9.39 -3.78 -8.40
CA SER A 47 -8.09 -3.32 -8.87
C SER A 47 -8.05 -3.62 -10.37
N PRO A 48 -7.95 -2.64 -11.28
CA PRO A 48 -7.51 -2.97 -12.63
C PRO A 48 -6.24 -3.76 -12.42
N ALA A 49 -6.10 -4.91 -13.09
CA ALA A 49 -4.88 -5.68 -13.08
C ALA A 49 -3.76 -4.71 -13.43
N ARG A 50 -3.13 -4.15 -12.38
CA ARG A 50 -2.10 -3.15 -12.46
C ARG A 50 -0.93 -3.99 -12.89
N ARG A 51 -0.81 -4.20 -14.22
CA ARG A 51 0.47 -4.48 -14.85
C ARG A 51 1.44 -3.61 -14.06
N LYS A 52 2.35 -4.23 -13.30
CA LYS A 52 3.40 -3.52 -12.60
C LYS A 52 4.15 -2.78 -13.71
N LYS A 53 3.73 -1.55 -14.02
CA LYS A 53 4.52 -0.62 -14.81
C LYS A 53 5.79 -0.55 -13.99
N LYS A 54 6.89 -1.11 -14.52
CA LYS A 54 8.24 -0.87 -13.97
C LYS A 54 8.28 0.61 -13.59
N PRO A 55 8.72 0.98 -12.38
CA PRO A 55 8.64 2.35 -11.93
C PRO A 55 9.48 3.21 -12.88
N GLU A 56 8.81 3.83 -13.85
CA GLU A 56 9.39 4.87 -14.68
C GLU A 56 9.80 6.09 -13.83
N LYS A 57 9.33 6.11 -12.57
CA LYS A 57 9.58 7.08 -11.50
C LYS A 57 11.06 7.27 -11.11
N LEU A 58 11.97 6.39 -11.53
CA LEU A 58 13.41 6.54 -11.24
C LEU A 58 14.22 7.09 -12.42
N LYS A 59 13.61 7.30 -13.60
CA LYS A 59 14.30 7.99 -14.69
C LYS A 59 14.64 9.41 -14.22
N LYS A 60 15.94 9.72 -14.11
CA LYS A 60 16.51 10.97 -13.57
C LYS A 60 16.38 11.19 -12.05
N ALA A 61 16.23 10.12 -11.27
CA ALA A 61 16.24 10.25 -9.81
C ALA A 61 17.66 10.54 -9.28
N VAL A 62 17.74 11.34 -8.23
CA VAL A 62 18.98 11.67 -7.50
C VAL A 62 19.06 10.78 -6.27
N PHE A 63 20.08 9.92 -6.20
CA PHE A 63 20.34 9.11 -5.01
C PHE A 63 21.20 9.89 -4.03
N LEU A 64 20.72 10.00 -2.79
CA LEU A 64 21.46 10.65 -1.71
C LEU A 64 22.27 9.61 -0.95
N ASP A 65 23.49 9.96 -0.58
CA ASP A 65 24.34 9.18 0.33
C ASP A 65 24.41 9.86 1.71
N THR A 66 24.79 9.11 2.75
CA THR A 66 24.96 9.61 4.12
C THR A 66 25.89 10.82 4.16
N SER A 67 27.01 10.77 3.44
CA SER A 67 28.00 11.85 3.39
C SER A 67 27.41 13.15 2.83
N ALA A 68 26.69 13.07 1.71
CA ALA A 68 26.04 14.20 1.06
C ALA A 68 24.94 14.82 1.94
N ILE A 69 24.20 13.99 2.68
CA ILE A 69 23.18 14.45 3.63
C ILE A 69 23.82 15.18 4.82
N ILE A 70 24.92 14.66 5.37
CA ILE A 70 25.59 15.27 6.52
C ILE A 70 26.22 16.62 6.18
N ASP A 71 26.86 16.71 5.02
CA ASP A 71 27.39 17.96 4.47
C ASP A 71 26.24 18.94 4.22
N GLY A 72 25.24 18.47 3.48
CA GLY A 72 23.95 19.10 3.32
C GLY A 72 23.88 20.27 2.34
N ARG A 73 24.96 20.56 1.59
CA ARG A 73 24.88 21.48 0.44
C ARG A 73 23.83 21.07 -0.59
N ILE A 74 23.52 19.78 -0.67
CA ILE A 74 22.44 19.27 -1.53
C ILE A 74 21.09 19.87 -1.17
N PHE A 75 20.83 20.12 0.11
CA PHE A 75 19.60 20.76 0.56
C PHE A 75 19.57 22.23 0.16
N ASP A 76 20.68 22.95 0.28
CA ASP A 76 20.78 24.35 -0.14
C ASP A 76 20.52 24.49 -1.66
N ILE A 77 21.09 23.60 -2.48
CA ILE A 77 20.85 23.55 -3.93
C ILE A 77 19.37 23.34 -4.23
N VAL A 78 18.70 22.45 -3.49
CA VAL A 78 17.27 22.20 -3.63
C VAL A 78 16.44 23.39 -3.17
N SER A 79 16.80 24.03 -2.06
CA SER A 79 16.09 25.19 -1.51
C SER A 79 16.11 26.39 -2.46
N VAL A 80 17.20 26.58 -3.22
CA VAL A 80 17.29 27.63 -4.25
C VAL A 80 16.54 27.24 -5.54
N GLY A 81 16.10 25.98 -5.66
CA GLY A 81 15.35 25.48 -6.81
C GLY A 81 16.22 25.07 -8.01
N LEU A 82 17.53 24.89 -7.81
CA LEU A 82 18.44 24.42 -8.87
C LEU A 82 18.26 22.93 -9.18
N LEU A 83 17.73 22.17 -8.22
CA LEU A 83 17.54 20.73 -8.33
C LEU A 83 16.15 20.37 -7.80
N ASP A 84 15.34 19.72 -8.62
CA ASP A 84 13.97 19.29 -8.30
C ASP A 84 13.72 17.83 -8.71
N GLY A 85 12.51 17.34 -8.44
CA GLY A 85 12.09 15.99 -8.82
C GLY A 85 12.33 14.92 -7.76
N THR A 86 12.73 13.72 -8.19
CA THR A 86 12.76 12.54 -7.32
C THR A 86 14.12 12.38 -6.64
N PHE A 87 14.12 12.39 -5.32
CA PHE A 87 15.27 12.07 -4.49
C PHE A 87 15.06 10.71 -3.85
N VAL A 88 16.08 9.86 -3.87
CA VAL A 88 16.02 8.51 -3.34
C VAL A 88 16.99 8.39 -2.18
N VAL A 89 16.48 7.91 -1.05
CA VAL A 89 17.29 7.53 0.12
C VAL A 89 17.07 6.04 0.35
N LEU A 90 18.17 5.28 0.45
CA LEU A 90 18.09 3.88 0.84
C LEU A 90 17.78 3.77 2.34
N GLU A 91 17.09 2.71 2.75
CA GLU A 91 16.80 2.48 4.18
C GLU A 91 18.07 2.45 5.04
N GLU A 92 19.16 1.85 4.52
CA GLU A 92 20.45 1.79 5.21
C GLU A 92 21.07 3.17 5.46
N ILE A 93 20.81 4.17 4.60
CA ILE A 93 21.30 5.54 4.82
C ILE A 93 20.59 6.19 6.00
N LEU A 94 19.28 5.95 6.16
CA LEU A 94 18.56 6.41 7.35
C LEU A 94 19.07 5.71 8.62
N LEU A 95 19.39 4.41 8.52
CA LEU A 95 19.94 3.65 9.64
C LEU A 95 21.32 4.18 10.03
N GLU A 96 22.18 4.48 9.04
CA GLU A 96 23.49 5.05 9.28
C GLU A 96 23.40 6.44 9.92
N LEU A 97 22.52 7.31 9.41
CA LEU A 97 22.28 8.63 10.01
C LEU A 97 21.79 8.54 11.45
N LYS A 98 20.89 7.59 11.77
CA LYS A 98 20.45 7.32 13.14
C LYS A 98 21.62 6.87 14.02
N ARG A 99 22.43 5.91 13.56
CA ARG A 99 23.62 5.44 14.27
C ARG A 99 24.60 6.59 14.55
N ILE A 100 24.79 7.51 13.60
CA ILE A 100 25.61 8.71 13.77
C ILE A 100 24.95 9.67 14.77
N ALA A 101 23.64 9.86 14.70
CA ALA A 101 22.85 10.69 15.61
C ALA A 101 22.79 10.18 17.06
N ASP A 102 23.14 8.91 17.28
CA ASP A 102 23.25 8.26 18.59
C ASP A 102 24.71 8.10 19.04
N SER A 103 25.68 8.67 18.30
CA SER A 103 27.10 8.59 18.66
C SER A 103 27.42 9.26 19.99
N SER A 104 28.36 8.69 20.74
CA SER A 104 28.92 9.32 21.96
C SER A 104 29.68 10.62 21.63
N ASP A 105 30.31 10.68 20.45
CA ASP A 105 30.97 11.87 19.93
C ASP A 105 29.95 12.98 19.61
N ALA A 106 30.07 14.12 20.29
CA ALA A 106 29.13 15.23 20.17
C ALA A 106 29.03 15.82 18.77
N VAL A 107 30.15 15.90 18.06
CA VAL A 107 30.18 16.46 16.71
C VAL A 107 29.48 15.52 15.74
N LYS A 108 29.72 14.21 15.85
CA LYS A 108 29.02 13.20 15.04
C LYS A 108 27.53 13.20 15.33
N ARG A 109 27.15 13.22 16.62
CA ARG A 109 25.76 13.25 17.07
C ARG A 109 24.98 14.41 16.48
N GLU A 110 25.53 15.62 16.56
CA GLU A 110 24.91 16.83 16.04
C GLU A 110 24.75 16.76 14.52
N ARG A 111 25.80 16.30 13.81
CA ARG A 111 25.75 16.11 12.35
C ARG A 111 24.68 15.12 11.91
N GLY A 112 24.57 13.97 12.58
CA GLY A 112 23.55 12.97 12.28
C GLY A 112 22.14 13.50 12.50
N ARG A 113 21.88 14.18 13.63
CA ARG A 113 20.58 14.80 13.93
C ARG A 113 20.22 15.86 12.90
N ARG A 114 21.17 16.74 12.56
CA ARG A 114 20.95 17.78 11.53
C ARG A 114 20.65 17.18 10.16
N GLY A 115 21.34 16.11 9.78
CA GLY A 115 21.04 15.39 8.53
C GLY A 115 19.62 14.83 8.49
N LEU A 116 19.17 14.23 9.59
CA LEU A 116 17.79 13.74 9.72
C LEU A 116 16.74 14.86 9.67
N VAL A 117 17.02 16.01 10.31
CA VAL A 117 16.14 17.19 10.27
C VAL A 117 16.01 17.71 8.83
N ARG A 118 17.11 17.89 8.10
CA ARG A 118 17.08 18.38 6.71
C ARG A 118 16.37 17.44 5.75
N LEU A 119 16.45 16.13 5.97
CA LEU A 119 15.66 15.15 5.22
C LEU A 119 14.15 15.32 5.45
N ASP A 120 13.71 15.67 6.66
CA ASP A 120 12.30 15.94 6.94
C ASP A 120 11.84 17.28 6.35
N GLU A 121 12.72 18.28 6.33
CA GLU A 121 12.47 19.58 5.68
C GLU A 121 12.29 19.42 4.17
N ILE A 122 13.24 18.77 3.48
CA ILE A 122 13.18 18.61 2.02
C ILE A 122 12.00 17.74 1.57
N LYS A 123 11.56 16.79 2.41
CA LYS A 123 10.37 15.97 2.14
C LYS A 123 9.10 16.81 2.00
N LYS A 124 9.06 17.99 2.65
CA LYS A 124 7.95 18.94 2.62
C LYS A 124 8.11 20.02 1.53
N ALA A 125 9.26 20.06 0.85
CA ALA A 125 9.54 21.06 -0.18
C ALA A 125 8.70 20.82 -1.45
N LYS A 126 8.21 21.91 -2.04
CA LYS A 126 7.44 21.87 -3.28
C LYS A 126 8.33 21.42 -4.44
N GLY A 127 7.82 20.53 -5.29
CA GLY A 127 8.58 20.01 -6.44
C GLY A 127 9.54 18.88 -6.10
N ILE A 128 9.63 18.48 -4.82
CA ILE A 128 10.46 17.36 -4.38
C ILE A 128 9.62 16.15 -4.05
N GLN A 129 10.04 14.99 -4.56
CA GLN A 129 9.53 13.69 -4.18
C GLN A 129 10.66 12.88 -3.53
N LEU A 130 10.65 12.82 -2.20
CA LEU A 130 11.55 11.93 -1.46
C LEU A 130 10.98 10.50 -1.43
N VAL A 131 11.72 9.54 -1.97
CA VAL A 131 11.37 8.11 -2.03
C VAL A 131 12.34 7.31 -1.18
N LEU A 132 11.78 6.48 -0.31
CA LEU A 132 12.55 5.49 0.43
C LEU A 132 12.64 4.20 -0.38
N TYR A 133 13.86 3.71 -0.55
CA TYR A 133 14.10 2.47 -1.29
C TYR A 133 14.72 1.42 -0.37
N ALA A 134 13.95 0.36 -0.11
CA ALA A 134 14.40 -0.83 0.58
C ALA A 134 15.07 -1.77 -0.43
N ASN A 135 16.33 -2.13 -0.21
CA ASN A 135 16.88 -3.32 -0.83
C ASN A 135 16.63 -4.50 0.11
N GLY A 136 15.79 -5.45 -0.31
CA GLY A 136 15.85 -6.82 0.23
C GLY A 136 17.19 -7.46 -0.14
N PRO A 137 17.62 -8.53 0.55
CA PRO A 137 18.94 -9.14 0.35
C PRO A 137 19.15 -9.45 -1.13
N SER A 138 20.18 -8.84 -1.71
CA SER A 138 20.59 -9.03 -3.09
C SER A 138 20.78 -10.52 -3.34
N GLU A 139 19.97 -11.06 -4.25
CA GLU A 139 20.18 -12.37 -4.84
C GLU A 139 21.65 -12.47 -5.29
N LYS A 140 22.32 -13.54 -4.86
CA LYS A 140 23.76 -13.75 -5.04
C LYS A 140 24.14 -13.44 -6.49
N ILE A 141 25.01 -12.46 -6.67
CA ILE A 141 25.69 -12.22 -7.95
C ILE A 141 26.39 -13.53 -8.31
N PRO A 142 26.01 -14.23 -9.40
CA PRO A 142 26.72 -15.43 -9.80
C PRO A 142 28.16 -15.05 -10.07
N LYS A 143 29.09 -15.65 -9.33
CA LYS A 143 30.51 -15.55 -9.64
C LYS A 143 30.70 -16.21 -11.00
N GLY A 144 31.06 -15.41 -11.99
CA GLY A 144 31.43 -15.89 -13.32
C GLY A 144 32.56 -16.90 -13.20
N SER A 145 32.37 -18.02 -13.90
CA SER A 145 33.30 -19.13 -14.09
C SER A 145 34.61 -18.71 -14.73
#